data_AF-A0A063ZMU2-F1
#
_entry.id   AF-A0A063ZMU2-F1
#
_cell.length_a   1.000
_cell.length_b   1.000
_cell.length_c   1.000
_cell.angle_alpha   90.00
_cell.angle_beta   90.00
_cell.angle_gamma   90.00
#
_symmetry.space_group_name_H-M   'P 1'
#
loop_
_entity.id
_entity.type
_entity.pdbx_description
1 polymer ?
#
loop_
_entity_poly.entity_id
_entity_poly.type
_entity_poly.pdbx_seq_one_letter_code
_entity_poly.pdbx_strand_id
1 'polypeptide(L)'
;MEPVNATRSERRGRENERAVTELVGFVLLFGTVVLSVALVSVVGVQSIQLHEQQQSTRDVDRALVALSADFDDIVRSEGVRERTNRLAVAGGQISTGEPGPKVDLRIDYREGTETESWRLGSVVYESGSESVAYEGGGVFRSGEMGERTAIVEPRLTCSDETALVSLVRITEDGGSYQSARRASITATETGTAYRETFSDVRSLEVGVETDTADTRGWTDVFGSEWTQTGRGWTCAGSDGDGIERLAVHVVELEVSVVPSA
;
A
#
# COMPACT_ATOMS: atom_id res chain seq x y z
N MET A 1 -68.95 -20.98 -78.41
CA MET A 1 -67.52 -21.36 -78.50
C MET A 1 -66.71 -20.07 -78.42
N GLU A 2 -66.34 -19.66 -77.21
CA GLU A 2 -65.39 -18.55 -76.95
C GLU A 2 -64.93 -18.70 -75.47
N PRO A 3 -63.62 -18.72 -75.18
CA PRO A 3 -63.14 -18.84 -73.80
C PRO A 3 -62.91 -17.46 -73.17
N VAL A 4 -63.46 -17.25 -71.96
CA VAL A 4 -63.17 -16.07 -71.13
C VAL A 4 -61.87 -16.31 -70.38
N ASN A 5 -60.90 -15.46 -70.70
CA ASN A 5 -59.52 -15.41 -70.23
C ASN A 5 -59.41 -15.20 -68.71
N ALA A 6 -58.88 -16.20 -67.99
CA ALA A 6 -58.55 -16.13 -66.58
C ALA A 6 -57.06 -15.79 -66.40
N THR A 7 -56.73 -14.50 -66.32
CA THR A 7 -55.37 -14.04 -65.95
C THR A 7 -55.46 -12.79 -65.05
N ARG A 8 -55.96 -12.96 -63.82
CA ARG A 8 -55.97 -11.86 -62.84
C ARG A 8 -55.75 -12.26 -61.38
N SER A 9 -55.17 -13.43 -61.09
CA SER A 9 -54.84 -13.84 -59.71
C SER A 9 -53.35 -13.81 -59.37
N GLU A 10 -52.44 -13.79 -60.34
CA GLU A 10 -51.00 -13.96 -60.06
C GLU A 10 -50.27 -12.68 -59.61
N ARG A 11 -50.80 -11.48 -59.86
CA ARG A 11 -50.13 -10.22 -59.44
C ARG A 11 -50.27 -9.91 -57.94
N ARG A 12 -51.32 -10.40 -57.29
CA ARG A 12 -51.61 -10.05 -55.88
C ARG A 12 -50.77 -10.85 -54.87
N GLY A 13 -50.28 -12.04 -55.26
CA GLY A 13 -49.38 -12.86 -54.42
C GLY A 13 -47.97 -12.24 -54.31
N ARG A 14 -47.42 -11.75 -55.44
CA ARG A 14 -46.08 -11.15 -55.50
C ARG A 14 -45.94 -9.84 -54.72
N GLU A 15 -47.00 -9.04 -54.61
CA GLU A 15 -46.99 -7.80 -53.79
C GLU A 15 -47.01 -8.13 -52.28
N ASN A 16 -47.78 -9.14 -51.88
CA ASN A 16 -47.80 -9.62 -50.49
C ASN A 16 -46.47 -10.27 -50.07
N GLU A 17 -45.81 -11.03 -50.94
CA GLU A 17 -44.48 -11.59 -50.65
C GLU A 17 -43.40 -10.51 -50.53
N ARG A 18 -43.50 -9.42 -51.29
CA ARG A 18 -42.59 -8.26 -51.15
C ARG A 18 -42.84 -7.49 -49.85
N ALA A 19 -44.10 -7.29 -49.47
CA ALA A 19 -44.46 -6.65 -48.21
C ALA A 19 -44.00 -7.45 -46.98
N VAL A 20 -44.09 -8.79 -47.05
CA VAL A 20 -43.59 -9.68 -45.98
C VAL A 20 -42.05 -9.68 -45.95
N THR A 21 -41.39 -9.67 -47.10
CA THR A 21 -39.92 -9.62 -47.18
C THR A 21 -39.35 -8.33 -46.57
N GLU A 22 -40.02 -7.19 -46.78
CA GLU A 22 -39.61 -5.90 -46.22
C GLU A 22 -39.74 -5.87 -44.69
N LEU A 23 -40.82 -6.45 -44.15
CA LEU A 23 -41.03 -6.53 -42.71
C LEU A 23 -40.06 -7.52 -42.03
N VAL A 24 -39.79 -8.66 -42.67
CA VAL A 24 -38.77 -9.63 -42.21
C VAL A 24 -37.38 -9.00 -42.22
N GLY A 25 -37.04 -8.22 -43.26
CA GLY A 25 -35.78 -7.49 -43.33
C GLY A 25 -35.63 -6.46 -42.21
N PHE A 26 -36.69 -5.70 -41.91
CA PHE A 26 -36.69 -4.74 -40.81
C PHE A 26 -36.51 -5.41 -39.43
N VAL A 27 -37.24 -6.49 -39.16
CA VAL A 27 -37.13 -7.22 -37.89
C VAL A 27 -35.75 -7.84 -37.73
N LEU A 28 -35.17 -8.40 -38.80
CA LEU A 28 -33.81 -8.94 -38.78
C LEU A 28 -32.78 -7.85 -38.49
N LEU A 29 -32.87 -6.70 -39.17
CA LEU A 29 -31.91 -5.60 -38.99
C LEU A 29 -32.00 -5.03 -37.56
N PHE A 30 -33.22 -4.77 -37.08
CA PHE A 30 -33.44 -4.32 -35.71
C PHE A 30 -32.92 -5.35 -34.68
N GLY A 31 -33.20 -6.64 -34.89
CA GLY A 31 -32.70 -7.73 -34.06
C GLY A 31 -31.17 -7.79 -34.01
N THR A 32 -30.48 -7.62 -35.15
CA THR A 32 -29.02 -7.59 -35.19
C THR A 32 -28.44 -6.39 -34.45
N VAL A 33 -29.04 -5.20 -34.58
CA VAL A 33 -28.59 -4.00 -33.86
C VAL A 33 -28.74 -4.18 -32.36
N VAL A 34 -29.90 -4.67 -31.88
CA VAL A 34 -30.14 -4.94 -30.45
C VAL A 34 -29.18 -5.99 -29.93
N LEU A 35 -28.93 -7.07 -30.69
CA LEU A 35 -27.98 -8.12 -30.33
C LEU A 35 -26.55 -7.57 -30.21
N SER A 36 -26.12 -6.75 -31.18
CA SER A 36 -24.80 -6.09 -31.14
C SER A 36 -24.66 -5.18 -29.93
N VAL A 37 -25.67 -4.35 -29.63
CA VAL A 37 -25.65 -3.47 -28.45
C VAL A 37 -25.60 -4.29 -27.15
N ALA A 38 -26.36 -5.38 -27.07
CA ALA A 38 -26.35 -6.28 -25.91
C ALA A 38 -24.97 -6.93 -25.70
N LEU A 39 -24.35 -7.45 -26.76
CA LEU A 39 -23.01 -8.05 -26.70
C LEU A 39 -21.94 -7.03 -26.29
N VAL A 40 -21.96 -5.83 -26.87
CA VAL A 40 -21.03 -4.75 -26.50
C VAL A 40 -21.24 -4.32 -25.05
N SER A 41 -22.48 -4.26 -24.58
CA SER A 41 -22.79 -3.88 -23.20
C SER A 41 -22.26 -4.91 -22.19
N VAL A 42 -22.39 -6.21 -22.48
CA VAL A 42 -21.89 -7.28 -21.59
C VAL A 42 -20.35 -7.30 -21.53
N VAL A 43 -19.67 -7.03 -22.64
CA VAL A 43 -18.19 -6.98 -22.69
C VAL A 43 -17.66 -5.67 -22.10
N GLY A 44 -18.35 -4.54 -22.34
CA GLY A 44 -17.94 -3.23 -21.84
C GLY A 44 -18.02 -3.11 -20.31
N VAL A 45 -19.05 -3.69 -19.67
CA VAL A 45 -19.20 -3.65 -18.21
C VAL A 45 -18.11 -4.44 -17.50
N GLN A 46 -17.63 -5.55 -18.07
CA GLN A 46 -16.55 -6.35 -17.47
C GLN A 46 -15.18 -5.69 -17.59
N SER A 47 -14.94 -4.90 -18.65
CA SER A 47 -13.71 -4.12 -18.79
C SER A 47 -13.60 -2.99 -17.77
N ILE A 48 -14.71 -2.34 -17.41
CA ILE A 48 -14.71 -1.22 -16.46
C ILE A 48 -14.37 -1.71 -15.04
N GLN A 49 -14.93 -2.85 -14.60
CA GLN A 49 -14.74 -3.37 -13.24
C GLN A 49 -13.31 -3.83 -12.96
N LEU A 50 -12.58 -4.34 -13.97
CA LEU A 50 -11.18 -4.77 -13.81
C LEU A 50 -10.18 -3.60 -13.80
N HIS A 51 -10.57 -2.41 -14.28
CA HIS A 51 -9.71 -1.23 -14.25
C HIS A 51 -9.82 -0.42 -12.95
N GLU A 52 -10.92 -0.53 -12.21
CA GLU A 52 -11.11 0.21 -10.95
C GLU A 52 -10.27 -0.37 -9.80
N GLN A 53 -10.11 -1.69 -9.72
CA GLN A 53 -9.43 -2.33 -8.59
C GLN A 53 -7.91 -2.10 -8.60
N GLN A 54 -7.26 -2.15 -9.76
CA GLN A 54 -5.81 -1.88 -9.89
C GLN A 54 -5.44 -0.41 -9.71
N GLN A 55 -6.39 0.51 -9.91
CA GLN A 55 -6.17 1.94 -9.65
C GLN A 55 -6.21 2.25 -8.16
N SER A 56 -7.09 1.58 -7.39
CA SER A 56 -7.24 1.80 -5.95
C SER A 56 -5.93 1.51 -5.18
N THR A 57 -5.27 0.37 -5.42
CA THR A 57 -4.01 0.02 -4.72
C THR A 57 -2.91 1.07 -4.97
N ARG A 58 -2.77 1.54 -6.22
CA ARG A 58 -1.74 2.55 -6.56
C ARG A 58 -2.02 3.91 -5.94
N ASP A 59 -3.29 4.28 -5.79
CA ASP A 59 -3.65 5.52 -5.14
C ASP A 59 -3.39 5.45 -3.63
N VAL A 60 -3.59 4.28 -3.01
CA VAL A 60 -3.21 4.05 -1.61
C VAL A 60 -1.70 4.03 -1.41
N ASP A 61 -0.93 3.38 -2.29
CA ASP A 61 0.55 3.41 -2.25
C ASP A 61 1.04 4.87 -2.16
N ARG A 62 0.57 5.73 -3.08
CA ARG A 62 0.96 7.16 -3.09
C ARG A 62 0.52 7.89 -1.82
N ALA A 63 -0.66 7.57 -1.31
CA ALA A 63 -1.21 8.23 -0.15
C ALA A 63 -0.47 7.83 1.14
N LEU A 64 -0.03 6.57 1.26
CA LEU A 64 0.83 6.10 2.35
C LEU A 64 2.27 6.62 2.24
N VAL A 65 2.81 6.79 1.02
CA VAL A 65 4.09 7.49 0.81
C VAL A 65 3.99 8.97 1.21
N ALA A 66 2.88 9.64 0.90
CA ALA A 66 2.65 11.01 1.37
C ALA A 66 2.51 11.05 2.91
N LEU A 67 1.81 10.07 3.49
CA LEU A 67 1.68 9.92 4.94
C LEU A 67 3.04 9.72 5.61
N SER A 68 3.90 8.86 5.07
CA SER A 68 5.24 8.63 5.63
C SER A 68 6.09 9.90 5.58
N ALA A 69 5.99 10.67 4.50
CA ALA A 69 6.67 11.97 4.38
C ALA A 69 6.15 12.99 5.42
N ASP A 70 4.84 13.01 5.68
CA ASP A 70 4.24 13.86 6.71
C ASP A 70 4.69 13.44 8.12
N PHE A 71 4.73 12.14 8.41
CA PHE A 71 5.18 11.62 9.72
C PHE A 71 6.67 11.89 9.90
N ASP A 72 7.46 11.74 8.84
CA ASP A 72 8.86 12.10 8.83
C ASP A 72 9.11 13.57 9.14
N ASP A 73 8.22 14.46 8.73
CA ASP A 73 8.30 15.88 9.08
C ASP A 73 8.01 16.09 10.58
N ILE A 74 7.07 15.37 11.18
CA ILE A 74 6.87 15.35 12.65
C ILE A 74 8.15 14.89 13.34
N VAL A 75 8.76 13.80 12.87
CA VAL A 75 9.98 13.24 13.48
C VAL A 75 11.16 14.20 13.43
N ARG A 76 11.29 14.97 12.33
CA ARG A 76 12.43 15.87 12.09
C ARG A 76 12.25 17.28 12.65
N SER A 77 11.02 17.77 12.76
CA SER A 77 10.74 19.17 13.08
C SER A 77 10.27 19.33 14.52
N GLU A 78 11.10 19.92 15.39
CA GLU A 78 10.79 20.18 16.82
C GLU A 78 9.53 21.05 17.07
N GLY A 79 8.97 21.66 16.01
CA GLY A 79 7.75 22.48 16.06
C GLY A 79 6.49 21.84 15.51
N VAL A 80 6.57 20.65 14.89
CA VAL A 80 5.42 19.99 14.25
C VAL A 80 5.02 18.80 15.12
N ARG A 81 3.85 18.89 15.75
CA ARG A 81 3.35 17.85 16.67
C ARG A 81 2.15 17.07 16.12
N GLU A 82 1.59 17.51 15.00
CA GLU A 82 0.38 16.93 14.42
C GLU A 82 0.37 17.11 12.91
N ARG A 83 0.01 16.04 12.18
CA ARG A 83 -0.25 16.07 10.73
C ARG A 83 -1.51 15.26 10.43
N THR A 84 -2.36 15.81 9.58
CA THR A 84 -3.54 15.12 9.05
C THR A 84 -3.41 14.94 7.56
N ASN A 85 -3.53 13.70 7.10
CA ASN A 85 -3.58 13.36 5.69
C ASN A 85 -4.93 12.72 5.34
N ARG A 86 -5.44 12.98 4.13
CA ARG A 86 -6.68 12.37 3.62
C ARG A 86 -6.35 11.27 2.64
N LEU A 87 -6.68 10.03 3.00
CA LEU A 87 -6.47 8.87 2.16
C LEU A 87 -7.76 8.49 1.42
N ALA A 88 -7.65 8.19 0.14
CA ALA A 88 -8.73 7.60 -0.62
C ALA A 88 -8.69 6.08 -0.48
N VAL A 89 -9.57 5.56 0.37
CA VAL A 89 -9.63 4.15 0.75
C VAL A 89 -10.86 3.56 0.07
N ALA A 90 -10.79 3.37 -1.24
CA ALA A 90 -11.92 2.84 -2.00
C ALA A 90 -11.88 1.30 -1.96
N GLY A 91 -12.81 0.70 -1.22
CA GLY A 91 -13.08 -0.74 -1.30
C GLY A 91 -12.09 -1.66 -0.57
N GLY A 92 -11.36 -1.14 0.42
CA GLY A 92 -10.43 -1.91 1.25
C GLY A 92 -10.59 -1.64 2.75
N GLN A 93 -9.78 -2.32 3.55
CA GLN A 93 -9.76 -2.20 5.01
C GLN A 93 -8.49 -1.49 5.45
N ILE A 94 -8.60 -0.57 6.41
CA ILE A 94 -7.45 -0.03 7.15
C ILE A 94 -7.49 -0.56 8.57
N SER A 95 -6.35 -1.06 9.04
CA SER A 95 -6.15 -1.50 10.41
C SER A 95 -5.03 -0.67 11.04
N THR A 96 -5.30 -0.07 12.21
CA THR A 96 -4.30 0.61 13.03
C THR A 96 -4.03 -0.21 14.29
N GLY A 97 -2.79 -0.14 14.78
CA GLY A 97 -2.41 -0.85 16.00
C GLY A 97 -2.25 -2.36 15.84
N GLU A 98 -2.09 -2.85 14.60
CA GLU A 98 -1.60 -4.21 14.39
C GLU A 98 -0.20 -4.36 15.00
N PRO A 99 0.16 -5.56 15.50
CA PRO A 99 1.49 -5.77 16.06
C PRO A 99 2.53 -5.65 14.92
N GLY A 100 3.13 -4.47 14.85
CA GLY A 100 4.24 -4.18 13.95
C GLY A 100 5.53 -4.86 14.39
N PRO A 101 6.60 -4.69 13.60
CA PRO A 101 7.90 -5.30 13.85
C PRO A 101 8.44 -4.89 15.22
N LYS A 102 9.11 -5.84 15.87
CA LYS A 102 9.96 -5.57 17.03
C LYS A 102 11.37 -5.32 16.53
N VAL A 103 11.93 -4.19 16.93
CA VAL A 103 13.31 -3.82 16.62
C VAL A 103 14.11 -3.84 17.91
N ASP A 104 15.20 -4.59 17.89
CA ASP A 104 16.17 -4.68 18.98
C ASP A 104 17.48 -4.03 18.53
N LEU A 105 17.95 -3.05 19.29
CA LEU A 105 19.26 -2.43 19.10
C LEU A 105 20.20 -2.93 20.16
N ARG A 106 21.40 -3.34 19.74
CA ARG A 106 22.50 -3.69 20.62
C ARG A 106 23.68 -2.78 20.29
N ILE A 107 24.06 -1.94 21.25
CA ILE A 107 25.11 -0.94 21.12
C ILE A 107 26.31 -1.44 21.93
N ASP A 108 27.38 -1.84 21.25
CA ASP A 108 28.57 -2.38 21.88
C ASP A 108 29.64 -1.30 22.05
N TYR A 109 30.24 -1.22 23.24
CA TYR A 109 31.31 -0.29 23.61
C TYR A 109 32.58 -1.05 24.02
N ARG A 110 33.67 -0.32 24.33
CA ARG A 110 34.87 -0.95 24.91
C ARG A 110 34.61 -1.65 26.23
N GLU A 111 33.82 -1.04 27.11
CA GLU A 111 33.66 -1.45 28.51
C GLU A 111 32.29 -2.05 28.83
N GLY A 112 31.40 -2.20 27.84
CA GLY A 112 30.06 -2.74 28.07
C GLY A 112 29.20 -2.80 26.81
N THR A 113 27.93 -3.14 27.01
CA THR A 113 26.90 -3.17 25.98
C THR A 113 25.63 -2.56 26.55
N GLU A 114 24.94 -1.78 25.73
CA GLU A 114 23.59 -1.29 25.97
C GLU A 114 22.62 -1.93 24.98
N THR A 115 21.40 -2.20 25.41
CA THR A 115 20.37 -2.82 24.58
C THR A 115 19.08 -2.02 24.71
N GLU A 116 18.47 -1.71 23.57
CA GLU A 116 17.17 -1.06 23.49
C GLU A 116 16.22 -1.89 22.63
N SER A 117 14.92 -1.83 22.91
CA SER A 117 13.93 -2.63 22.20
C SER A 117 12.60 -1.92 22.10
N TRP A 118 12.03 -1.88 20.89
CA TRP A 118 10.72 -1.29 20.65
C TRP A 118 9.87 -2.17 19.76
N ARG A 119 8.57 -2.26 20.08
CA ARG A 119 7.56 -2.74 19.15
C ARG A 119 6.97 -1.52 18.45
N LEU A 120 7.17 -1.45 17.13
CA LEU A 120 6.94 -0.23 16.35
C LEU A 120 5.46 -0.02 15.98
N GLY A 121 4.63 -1.06 16.04
CA GLY A 121 3.25 -0.96 15.56
C GLY A 121 3.18 -0.76 14.04
N SER A 122 1.97 -0.84 13.48
CA SER A 122 1.76 -0.64 12.05
C SER A 122 0.41 -0.01 11.74
N VAL A 123 0.34 0.61 10.56
CA VAL A 123 -0.91 0.96 9.88
C VAL A 123 -0.95 0.17 8.59
N VAL A 124 -1.94 -0.71 8.44
CA VAL A 124 -2.04 -1.64 7.31
C VAL A 124 -3.29 -1.31 6.50
N TYR A 125 -3.13 -1.18 5.19
CA TYR A 125 -4.22 -1.19 4.24
C TYR A 125 -4.25 -2.52 3.50
N GLU A 126 -5.41 -3.16 3.45
CA GLU A 126 -5.63 -4.42 2.76
C GLU A 126 -6.72 -4.27 1.69
N SER A 127 -6.43 -4.77 0.50
CA SER A 127 -7.36 -4.83 -0.64
C SER A 127 -7.20 -6.15 -1.38
N GLY A 128 -8.10 -7.10 -1.09
CA GLY A 128 -8.04 -8.43 -1.68
C GLY A 128 -6.83 -9.22 -1.17
N SER A 129 -5.91 -9.54 -2.08
CA SER A 129 -4.67 -10.29 -1.84
C SER A 129 -3.43 -9.40 -1.69
N GLU A 130 -3.57 -8.08 -1.90
CA GLU A 130 -2.48 -7.11 -1.75
C GLU A 130 -2.65 -6.31 -0.45
N SER A 131 -1.53 -5.95 0.18
CA SER A 131 -1.53 -5.05 1.32
C SER A 131 -0.38 -4.06 1.30
N VAL A 132 -0.56 -2.94 1.99
CA VAL A 132 0.46 -1.91 2.15
C VAL A 132 0.52 -1.53 3.61
N ALA A 133 1.69 -1.61 4.22
CA ALA A 133 1.90 -1.36 5.64
C ALA A 133 2.88 -0.19 5.83
N TYR A 134 2.50 0.75 6.69
CA TYR A 134 3.42 1.73 7.25
C TYR A 134 3.96 1.22 8.59
N GLU A 135 5.27 1.09 8.69
CA GLU A 135 5.98 0.51 9.84
C GLU A 135 7.32 1.20 10.04
N GLY A 136 7.63 1.65 11.26
CA GLY A 136 8.98 2.14 11.59
C GLY A 136 9.47 3.36 10.82
N GLY A 137 8.60 4.09 10.11
CA GLY A 137 8.99 5.17 9.19
C GLY A 137 9.05 4.75 7.71
N GLY A 138 8.96 3.45 7.43
CA GLY A 138 8.92 2.91 6.07
C GLY A 138 7.50 2.58 5.60
N VAL A 139 7.36 2.43 4.28
CA VAL A 139 6.16 1.93 3.60
C VAL A 139 6.53 0.67 2.87
N PHE A 140 5.85 -0.43 3.16
CA PHE A 140 6.08 -1.74 2.58
C PHE A 140 4.84 -2.21 1.85
N ARG A 141 5.03 -2.77 0.66
CA ARG A 141 3.96 -3.42 -0.11
C ARG A 141 4.14 -4.92 -0.07
N SER A 142 3.03 -5.62 0.14
CA SER A 142 2.92 -7.07 0.06
C SER A 142 2.05 -7.46 -1.13
N GLY A 143 2.61 -8.25 -2.04
CA GLY A 143 1.90 -8.79 -3.20
C GLY A 143 1.17 -10.10 -2.90
N GLU A 144 0.46 -10.63 -3.90
CA GLU A 144 -0.40 -11.81 -3.76
C GLU A 144 0.36 -13.09 -3.36
N MET A 145 1.65 -13.18 -3.69
CA MET A 145 2.50 -14.33 -3.35
C MET A 145 3.24 -14.14 -2.02
N GLY A 146 2.91 -13.09 -1.28
CA GLY A 146 3.54 -12.74 -0.01
C GLY A 146 4.87 -12.02 -0.16
N GLU A 147 5.31 -11.67 -1.39
CA GLU A 147 6.51 -10.86 -1.53
C GLU A 147 6.30 -9.49 -0.90
N ARG A 148 7.20 -9.11 0.01
CA ARG A 148 7.16 -7.82 0.69
C ARG A 148 8.34 -6.97 0.23
N THR A 149 8.06 -5.78 -0.31
CA THR A 149 9.07 -4.85 -0.83
C THR A 149 8.92 -3.49 -0.17
N ALA A 150 10.05 -2.86 0.19
CA ALA A 150 10.05 -1.48 0.67
C ALA A 150 9.79 -0.51 -0.51
N ILE A 151 8.74 0.30 -0.39
CA ILE A 151 8.48 1.46 -1.28
C ILE A 151 9.21 2.68 -0.73
N VAL A 152 9.15 2.86 0.59
CA VAL A 152 9.91 3.86 1.34
C VAL A 152 10.63 3.12 2.45
N GLU A 153 11.94 3.28 2.51
CA GLU A 153 12.76 2.62 3.52
C GLU A 153 12.71 3.41 4.84
N PRO A 154 12.63 2.72 5.99
CA PRO A 154 12.94 3.32 7.28
C PRO A 154 14.35 3.93 7.26
N ARG A 155 14.56 5.00 8.02
CA ARG A 155 15.86 5.68 8.07
C ARG A 155 16.83 4.97 8.98
N LEU A 156 17.53 4.00 8.42
CA LEU A 156 18.65 3.29 9.03
C LEU A 156 19.90 3.55 8.19
N THR A 157 20.78 4.46 8.63
CA THR A 157 22.02 4.76 7.91
C THR A 157 23.22 4.30 8.70
N CYS A 158 24.14 3.64 8.00
CA CYS A 158 25.46 3.27 8.49
C CYS A 158 26.51 3.91 7.58
N SER A 159 27.57 4.43 8.19
CA SER A 159 28.77 4.93 7.53
C SER A 159 29.97 4.66 8.43
N ASP A 160 31.18 4.89 7.92
CA ASP A 160 32.42 4.65 8.65
C ASP A 160 32.49 5.37 10.01
N GLU A 161 32.00 6.61 10.08
CA GLU A 161 32.11 7.46 11.28
C GLU A 161 30.78 7.62 12.01
N THR A 162 29.64 7.45 11.32
CA THR A 162 28.33 7.79 11.87
C THR A 162 27.27 6.75 11.57
N ALA A 163 26.36 6.56 12.53
CA ALA A 163 25.15 5.76 12.35
C ALA A 163 23.92 6.53 12.83
N LEU A 164 22.80 6.37 12.12
CA LEU A 164 21.51 6.94 12.50
C LEU A 164 20.45 5.84 12.46
N VAL A 165 19.76 5.70 13.58
CA VAL A 165 18.55 4.90 13.70
C VAL A 165 17.39 5.85 13.95
N SER A 166 16.57 6.11 12.94
CA SER A 166 15.37 6.93 13.07
C SER A 166 14.14 6.10 12.76
N LEU A 167 13.36 5.82 13.82
CA LEU A 167 12.20 4.96 13.77
C LEU A 167 10.95 5.70 14.26
N VAL A 168 9.80 5.26 13.77
CA VAL A 168 8.48 5.71 14.22
C VAL A 168 7.78 4.57 14.92
N ARG A 169 7.29 4.83 16.13
CA ARG A 169 6.46 3.91 16.90
C ARG A 169 5.02 4.39 16.89
N ILE A 170 4.11 3.57 16.41
CA ILE A 170 2.67 3.80 16.44
C ILE A 170 2.11 3.18 17.72
N THR A 171 1.51 3.99 18.58
CA THR A 171 1.07 3.59 19.92
C THR A 171 -0.44 3.41 20.05
N GLU A 172 -1.16 3.22 18.94
CA GLU A 172 -2.63 3.08 18.95
C GLU A 172 -3.14 1.80 19.64
N ASP A 173 -4.23 1.97 20.39
CA ASP A 173 -5.09 0.90 20.89
C ASP A 173 -6.03 0.42 19.77
N GLY A 174 -5.49 -0.35 18.81
CA GLY A 174 -6.22 -1.25 17.91
C GLY A 174 -7.59 -0.77 17.39
N GLY A 175 -7.62 -0.19 16.18
CA GLY A 175 -8.84 0.13 15.46
C GLY A 175 -8.83 -0.46 14.05
N SER A 176 -9.83 -1.24 13.67
CA SER A 176 -10.03 -1.62 12.26
C SER A 176 -11.20 -0.85 11.66
N TYR A 177 -10.93 -0.22 10.52
CA TYR A 177 -11.86 0.61 9.77
C TYR A 177 -12.01 0.02 8.37
N GLN A 178 -13.13 -0.66 8.13
CA GLN A 178 -13.54 -1.01 6.78
C GLN A 178 -14.23 0.18 6.13
N SER A 179 -13.66 0.71 5.05
CA SER A 179 -14.22 1.89 4.39
C SER A 179 -14.63 1.59 2.97
N ALA A 180 -15.88 1.97 2.64
CA ALA A 180 -16.36 2.07 1.27
C ALA A 180 -16.04 3.47 0.65
N ARG A 181 -15.42 4.39 1.40
CA ARG A 181 -15.19 5.81 1.02
C ARG A 181 -13.83 6.34 1.52
N ARG A 182 -13.54 7.61 1.23
CA ARG A 182 -12.35 8.32 1.75
C ARG A 182 -12.31 8.30 3.30
N ALA A 183 -11.11 8.23 3.86
CA ALA A 183 -10.84 8.32 5.29
C ALA A 183 -9.76 9.37 5.54
N SER A 184 -9.81 10.04 6.69
CA SER A 184 -8.73 10.94 7.13
C SER A 184 -7.93 10.23 8.20
N ILE A 185 -6.61 10.16 8.02
CA ILE A 185 -5.68 9.66 9.03
C ILE A 185 -4.98 10.87 9.64
N THR A 186 -5.02 10.98 10.96
CA THR A 186 -4.30 12.00 11.70
C THR A 186 -3.27 11.33 12.58
N ALA A 187 -2.01 11.76 12.47
CA ALA A 187 -0.97 11.39 13.40
C ALA A 187 -0.57 12.57 14.29
N THR A 188 -0.45 12.26 15.57
CA THR A 188 -0.09 13.22 16.61
C THR A 188 1.10 12.67 17.39
N GLU A 189 2.17 13.44 17.50
CA GLU A 189 3.28 13.15 18.40
C GLU A 189 2.76 13.25 19.83
N THR A 190 2.87 12.17 20.60
CA THR A 190 2.40 12.12 22.00
C THR A 190 3.29 12.95 22.94
N GLY A 191 4.40 13.48 22.43
CA GLY A 191 5.47 14.12 23.19
C GLY A 191 6.44 13.13 23.82
N THR A 192 6.20 11.82 23.67
CA THR A 192 7.14 10.78 24.03
C THR A 192 8.06 10.49 22.85
N ALA A 193 9.34 10.79 23.00
CA ALA A 193 10.36 10.43 22.03
C ALA A 193 11.63 10.01 22.76
N TYR A 194 12.23 8.93 22.30
CA TYR A 194 13.58 8.53 22.67
C TYR A 194 14.54 9.21 21.70
N ARG A 195 15.41 10.09 22.20
CA ARG A 195 16.43 10.78 21.41
C ARG A 195 17.73 10.72 22.18
N GLU A 196 18.58 9.77 21.84
CA GLU A 196 19.88 9.58 22.47
C GLU A 196 20.98 9.66 21.43
N THR A 197 22.13 10.18 21.86
CA THR A 197 23.35 10.20 21.04
C THR A 197 24.47 9.54 21.81
N PHE A 198 25.08 8.56 21.17
CA PHE A 198 26.18 7.79 21.70
C PHE A 198 27.46 8.13 20.94
N SER A 199 28.59 8.13 21.64
CA SER A 199 29.90 8.35 21.06
C SER A 199 30.81 7.16 21.32
N ASP A 200 31.83 6.99 20.48
CA ASP A 200 32.84 5.94 20.61
C ASP A 200 32.24 4.52 20.68
N VAL A 201 31.19 4.28 19.89
CA VAL A 201 30.49 2.99 19.80
C VAL A 201 31.34 2.03 18.98
N ARG A 202 31.63 0.83 19.46
CA ARG A 202 32.39 -0.16 18.67
C ARG A 202 31.58 -0.68 17.50
N SER A 203 30.33 -1.04 17.75
CA SER A 203 29.42 -1.55 16.73
C SER A 203 27.97 -1.40 17.17
N LEU A 204 27.07 -1.25 16.20
CA LEU A 204 25.62 -1.28 16.37
C LEU A 204 25.09 -2.54 15.68
N GLU A 205 24.40 -3.42 16.41
CA GLU A 205 23.64 -4.52 15.84
C GLU A 205 22.14 -4.19 15.91
N VAL A 206 21.44 -4.33 14.78
CA VAL A 206 20.00 -4.10 14.62
C VAL A 206 19.34 -5.43 14.29
N GLY A 207 18.52 -5.94 15.20
CA GLY A 207 17.64 -7.09 14.98
C GLY A 207 16.23 -6.61 14.64
N VAL A 208 15.60 -7.24 13.65
CA VAL A 208 14.19 -6.99 13.30
C VAL A 208 13.44 -8.31 13.32
N GLU A 209 12.45 -8.40 14.20
CA GLU A 209 11.54 -9.54 14.32
C GLU A 209 10.15 -9.11 13.80
N THR A 210 9.62 -9.83 12.81
CA THR A 210 8.27 -9.60 12.25
C THR A 210 7.33 -10.73 12.66
N ASP A 211 6.12 -10.41 13.10
CA ASP A 211 5.09 -11.40 13.45
C ASP A 211 4.55 -12.13 12.20
N THR A 212 4.68 -11.51 11.02
CA THR A 212 4.43 -12.15 9.71
C THR A 212 5.64 -12.95 9.26
N ALA A 213 5.42 -14.12 8.66
CA ALA A 213 6.46 -15.06 8.22
C ALA A 213 7.39 -14.57 7.09
N ASP A 214 7.38 -13.28 6.74
CA ASP A 214 8.18 -12.73 5.64
C ASP A 214 9.02 -11.52 6.09
N THR A 215 10.23 -11.82 6.56
CA THR A 215 11.29 -10.87 6.95
C THR A 215 11.96 -10.17 5.76
N ARG A 216 11.58 -10.52 4.52
CA ARG A 216 12.27 -10.01 3.30
C ARG A 216 12.15 -8.51 3.14
N GLY A 217 10.98 -7.92 3.43
CA GLY A 217 10.77 -6.48 3.26
C GLY A 217 11.72 -5.62 4.11
N TRP A 218 12.00 -6.04 5.35
CA TRP A 218 12.95 -5.35 6.22
C TRP A 218 14.41 -5.69 5.89
N THR A 219 14.67 -6.83 5.27
CA THR A 219 16.02 -7.20 4.83
C THR A 219 16.57 -6.23 3.79
N ASP A 220 15.70 -5.78 2.87
CA ASP A 220 16.09 -4.88 1.79
C ASP A 220 16.50 -3.47 2.27
N VAL A 221 16.08 -3.07 3.48
CA VAL A 221 16.40 -1.78 4.10
C VAL A 221 17.89 -1.65 4.43
N PHE A 222 18.56 -2.79 4.66
CA PHE A 222 19.97 -2.81 5.03
C PHE A 222 20.85 -2.87 3.79
N GLY A 223 21.42 -1.72 3.42
CA GLY A 223 22.35 -1.59 2.28
C GLY A 223 23.71 -2.25 2.49
N SER A 224 24.64 -2.02 1.54
CA SER A 224 25.99 -2.62 1.51
C SER A 224 26.85 -2.33 2.73
N GLU A 225 26.57 -1.23 3.43
CA GLU A 225 27.31 -0.79 4.61
C GLU A 225 27.00 -1.65 5.85
N TRP A 226 25.95 -2.46 5.79
CA TRP A 226 25.53 -3.34 6.87
C TRP A 226 26.05 -4.76 6.64
N THR A 227 26.62 -5.36 7.69
CA THR A 227 27.04 -6.75 7.67
C THR A 227 25.98 -7.64 8.32
N GLN A 228 25.42 -8.58 7.56
CA GLN A 228 24.45 -9.53 8.11
C GLN A 228 25.13 -10.51 9.09
N THR A 229 24.56 -10.64 10.30
CA THR A 229 24.98 -11.57 11.34
C THR A 229 23.86 -12.57 11.63
N GLY A 230 24.11 -13.57 12.50
CA GLY A 230 23.08 -14.51 12.93
C GLY A 230 21.95 -13.89 13.77
N ARG A 231 22.08 -12.61 14.17
CA ARG A 231 21.12 -11.90 15.03
C ARG A 231 20.47 -10.69 14.36
N GLY A 232 20.92 -10.31 13.17
CA GLY A 232 20.42 -9.13 12.45
C GLY A 232 21.47 -8.53 11.54
N TRP A 233 21.62 -7.21 11.59
CA TRP A 233 22.56 -6.44 10.77
C TRP A 233 23.45 -5.58 11.65
N THR A 234 24.76 -5.69 11.43
CA THR A 234 25.77 -4.94 12.19
C THR A 234 26.36 -3.82 11.35
N CYS A 235 26.39 -2.63 11.93
CA CYS A 235 27.16 -1.47 11.50
C CYS A 235 28.41 -1.35 12.37
N ALA A 236 29.56 -1.17 11.75
CA ALA A 236 30.84 -0.92 12.41
C ALA A 236 31.65 0.06 11.57
N GLY A 237 32.53 0.83 12.20
CA GLY A 237 33.42 1.73 11.47
C GLY A 237 34.48 0.99 10.66
N SER A 238 35.06 1.67 9.69
CA SER A 238 36.14 1.13 8.86
C SER A 238 37.38 0.77 9.69
N ASP A 239 38.10 -0.26 9.25
CA ASP A 239 39.39 -0.70 9.83
C ASP A 239 39.38 -1.05 11.33
N GLY A 240 38.21 -1.29 11.92
CA GLY A 240 38.07 -1.63 13.34
C GLY A 240 38.06 -0.41 14.27
N ASP A 241 38.07 0.80 13.70
CA ASP A 241 37.64 1.98 14.42
C ASP A 241 36.13 1.90 14.66
N GLY A 242 35.72 2.35 15.85
CA GLY A 242 34.29 2.39 16.20
C GLY A 242 33.55 3.47 15.40
N ILE A 243 32.23 3.44 15.48
CA ILE A 243 31.35 4.53 15.08
C ILE A 243 31.59 5.72 16.05
N GLU A 244 32.03 6.85 15.51
CA GLU A 244 32.28 8.08 16.30
C GLU A 244 30.98 8.64 16.90
N ARG A 245 29.88 8.59 16.14
CA ARG A 245 28.58 9.08 16.57
C ARG A 245 27.44 8.19 16.09
N LEU A 246 26.67 7.68 17.05
CA LEU A 246 25.40 7.01 16.82
C LEU A 246 24.26 7.88 17.35
N ALA A 247 23.29 8.23 16.51
CA ALA A 247 22.05 8.88 16.94
C ALA A 247 20.88 7.88 16.86
N VAL A 248 20.13 7.74 17.95
CA VAL A 248 18.94 6.89 18.02
C VAL A 248 17.72 7.76 18.33
N HIS A 249 16.81 7.86 17.38
CA HIS A 249 15.62 8.70 17.42
C HIS A 249 14.39 7.82 17.22
N VAL A 250 13.62 7.56 18.27
CA VAL A 250 12.33 6.84 18.20
C VAL A 250 11.22 7.77 18.65
N VAL A 251 10.32 8.12 17.73
CA VAL A 251 9.21 9.04 18.01
C VAL A 251 7.91 8.26 18.12
N GLU A 252 7.12 8.52 19.16
CA GLU A 252 5.81 7.90 19.35
C GLU A 252 4.69 8.75 18.73
N LEU A 253 3.91 8.12 17.86
CA LEU A 253 2.75 8.71 17.21
C LEU A 253 1.47 7.96 17.60
N GLU A 254 0.44 8.72 17.95
CA GLU A 254 -0.95 8.25 18.01
C GLU A 254 -1.61 8.50 16.64
N VAL A 255 -2.31 7.51 16.06
CA VAL A 255 -2.74 7.54 14.65
C VAL A 255 -4.24 7.29 14.49
N SER A 256 -5.08 8.31 14.67
CA SER A 256 -6.52 8.15 14.55
C SER A 256 -7.01 8.12 13.09
N VAL A 257 -7.98 7.26 12.80
CA VAL A 257 -8.66 7.17 11.50
C VAL A 257 -10.12 7.60 11.64
N VAL A 258 -10.54 8.61 10.88
CA VAL A 258 -11.91 9.14 10.90
C VAL A 258 -12.51 9.09 9.49
N PRO A 259 -13.75 8.58 9.31
CA PRO A 259 -14.43 8.63 8.02
C PRO A 259 -14.55 10.07 7.53
N SER A 260 -14.20 10.34 6.27
CA SER A 260 -14.49 11.66 5.70
C SER A 260 -15.97 11.77 5.33
N ALA A 261 -16.64 12.81 5.81
CA ALA A 261 -18.02 13.14 5.44
C ALA A 261 -18.19 13.44 3.95
#